data_AF-A0A932E103-F1
#
_entry.id   AF-A0A932E103-F1
#
_cell.length_a   1.000
_cell.length_b   1.000
_cell.length_c   1.000
_cell.angle_alpha   90.00
_cell.angle_beta   90.00
_cell.angle_gamma   90.00
#
_symmetry.space_group_name_H-M   'P 1'
#
loop_
_entity.id
_entity.type
_entity.pdbx_description
1 polymer ?
#
loop_
_entity_poly.entity_id
_entity_poly.type
_entity_poly.pdbx_seq_one_letter_code
_entity_poly.pdbx_strand_id
1 'polypeptide(L)'
;MAPVAKPTSNLAFLQAEVIDEGKAKVYLWLAGDLHHYARHEKYGDPNRQRITSGGGGAFLHPTHGPLFGAARSETRHAVTVDGDLYERKATFPGGATSFRLSLLNLLFLFRNPTFGLLPALGYLALAWGRLVGPEGPPPSIWTELATRPLRVVLMLVLLAGFVFFADATRPLFRWIGGLAHGLAHIALALAIAASAALAFGGAPDQVPLRLGVSFLGGWILGSILWGLYLLVALNLFGAHQNEAFSALRIQDYKHFLRLHVTGAGDLEIYPIGIPKVPRRAGARVQYLLIEDPITVRPHPPV
;
A
#
# COMPACT_ATOMS: atom_id res chain seq x y z
N MET A 1 -29.90 -19.73 36.61
CA MET A 1 -29.52 -19.00 35.39
C MET A 1 -28.04 -18.68 35.49
N ALA A 2 -27.21 -19.17 34.57
CA ALA A 2 -25.81 -18.75 34.51
C ALA A 2 -25.77 -17.24 34.22
N PRO A 3 -24.87 -16.46 34.86
CA PRO A 3 -24.74 -15.05 34.57
C PRO A 3 -24.37 -14.88 33.09
N VAL A 4 -25.17 -14.09 32.36
CA VAL A 4 -24.86 -13.70 30.98
C VAL A 4 -23.49 -13.05 31.00
N ALA A 5 -22.52 -13.65 30.30
CA ALA A 5 -21.17 -13.14 30.24
C ALA A 5 -21.22 -11.70 29.67
N LYS A 6 -20.66 -10.74 30.42
CA LYS A 6 -20.59 -9.35 29.93
C LYS A 6 -19.91 -9.34 28.56
N PRO A 7 -20.46 -8.59 27.57
CA PRO A 7 -19.87 -8.53 26.24
C PRO A 7 -18.41 -8.08 26.31
N THR A 8 -17.52 -8.83 25.66
CA THR A 8 -16.06 -8.65 25.74
C THR A 8 -15.54 -7.46 24.93
N SER A 9 -16.42 -6.77 24.20
CA SER A 9 -16.10 -5.55 23.45
C SER A 9 -17.33 -4.67 23.25
N ASN A 10 -17.11 -3.39 22.94
CA ASN A 10 -18.18 -2.44 22.60
C ASN A 10 -19.00 -2.87 21.39
N LEU A 11 -18.40 -3.58 20.42
CA LEU A 11 -19.11 -4.10 19.25
C LEU A 11 -20.03 -5.25 19.63
N ALA A 12 -19.57 -6.15 20.50
CA ALA A 12 -20.38 -7.25 21.01
C ALA A 12 -21.57 -6.72 21.84
N PHE A 13 -21.35 -5.68 22.65
CA PHE A 13 -22.42 -4.99 23.37
C PHE A 13 -23.43 -4.36 22.41
N LEU A 14 -22.96 -3.61 21.40
CA LEU A 14 -23.85 -2.99 20.41
C LEU A 14 -24.69 -4.03 19.67
N GLN A 15 -24.09 -5.16 19.28
CA GLN A 15 -24.79 -6.23 18.60
C GLN A 15 -25.86 -6.86 19.51
N ALA A 16 -25.48 -7.34 20.68
CA ALA A 16 -26.38 -8.07 21.56
C ALA A 16 -27.49 -7.16 22.14
N GLU A 17 -27.10 -6.06 22.76
CA GLU A 17 -27.99 -5.27 23.63
C GLU A 17 -28.76 -4.19 22.86
N VAL A 18 -28.22 -3.69 21.75
CA VAL A 18 -28.86 -2.62 20.97
C VAL A 18 -29.55 -3.17 19.72
N ILE A 19 -28.87 -4.02 18.96
CA ILE A 19 -29.40 -4.52 17.69
C ILE A 19 -30.32 -5.72 17.90
N ASP A 20 -29.82 -6.78 18.56
CA ASP A 20 -30.54 -8.05 18.68
C ASP A 20 -31.73 -7.93 19.64
N GLU A 21 -31.50 -7.44 20.88
CA GLU A 21 -32.58 -7.20 21.84
C GLU A 21 -33.60 -6.18 21.34
N GLY A 22 -33.12 -5.08 20.74
CA GLY A 22 -33.96 -4.04 20.15
C GLY A 22 -34.67 -4.47 18.87
N LYS A 23 -34.38 -5.67 18.33
CA LYS A 23 -34.83 -6.16 17.02
C LYS A 23 -34.62 -5.12 15.90
N ALA A 24 -33.56 -4.33 16.02
CA ALA A 24 -33.26 -3.27 15.09
C ALA A 24 -32.75 -3.84 13.76
N LYS A 25 -33.12 -3.19 12.65
CA LYS A 25 -32.62 -3.55 11.33
C LYS A 25 -31.50 -2.58 10.93
N VAL A 26 -30.32 -3.13 10.64
CA VAL A 26 -29.19 -2.33 10.14
C VAL A 26 -29.25 -2.26 8.61
N TYR A 27 -29.43 -1.05 8.09
CA TYR A 27 -29.48 -0.76 6.66
C TYR A 27 -28.17 -0.18 6.10
N LEU A 28 -27.37 0.46 6.94
CA LEU A 28 -26.13 1.10 6.51
C LEU A 28 -24.99 0.79 7.49
N TRP A 29 -23.90 0.24 6.96
CA TRP A 29 -22.62 0.15 7.66
C TRP A 29 -21.67 1.20 7.09
N LEU A 30 -21.17 2.08 7.95
CA LEU A 30 -20.17 3.09 7.57
C LEU A 30 -18.83 2.77 8.23
N ALA A 31 -17.78 2.73 7.42
CA ALA A 31 -16.41 2.55 7.89
C ALA A 31 -15.50 3.66 7.38
N GLY A 32 -14.45 3.95 8.15
CA GLY A 32 -13.34 4.80 7.77
C GLY A 32 -12.08 3.98 7.56
N ASP A 33 -10.96 4.48 8.09
CA ASP A 33 -9.60 3.88 8.03
C ASP A 33 -8.97 3.92 6.63
N LEU A 34 -9.66 3.34 5.63
CA LEU A 34 -9.18 3.38 4.26
C LEU A 34 -9.58 4.69 3.59
N HIS A 35 -8.55 5.41 3.12
CA HIS A 35 -8.67 6.74 2.54
C HIS A 35 -9.17 6.74 1.09
N HIS A 36 -10.09 5.84 0.76
CA HIS A 36 -10.83 5.81 -0.50
C HIS A 36 -12.33 5.77 -0.22
N TYR A 37 -13.13 5.98 -1.26
CA TYR A 37 -14.55 5.66 -1.23
C TYR A 37 -14.77 4.29 -1.87
N ALA A 38 -15.56 3.45 -1.23
CA ALA A 38 -16.08 2.23 -1.82
C ALA A 38 -17.48 1.94 -1.28
N ARG A 39 -18.44 1.71 -2.18
CA ARG A 39 -19.80 1.29 -1.82
C ARG A 39 -20.05 -0.13 -2.27
N HIS A 40 -20.55 -0.94 -1.35
CA HIS A 40 -21.07 -2.27 -1.61
C HIS A 40 -22.54 -2.34 -1.21
N GLU A 41 -23.31 -2.99 -2.06
CA GLU A 41 -24.76 -3.17 -1.93
C GLU A 41 -25.09 -4.65 -1.81
N LYS A 42 -26.01 -5.01 -0.92
CA LYS A 42 -26.43 -6.40 -0.78
C LYS A 42 -27.12 -6.87 -2.06
N TYR A 43 -26.70 -8.02 -2.57
CA TYR A 43 -27.38 -8.67 -3.68
C TYR A 43 -28.83 -9.01 -3.30
N GLY A 44 -29.77 -8.55 -4.11
CA GLY A 44 -31.21 -8.77 -3.91
C GLY A 44 -31.88 -7.84 -2.88
N ASP A 45 -31.15 -6.92 -2.24
CA ASP A 45 -31.73 -5.93 -1.31
C ASP A 45 -30.96 -4.59 -1.41
N PRO A 46 -31.42 -3.66 -2.28
CA PRO A 46 -30.74 -2.38 -2.48
C PRO A 46 -30.85 -1.44 -1.27
N ASN A 47 -31.63 -1.77 -0.23
CA ASN A 47 -31.69 -0.96 0.98
C ASN A 47 -30.54 -1.25 1.94
N ARG A 48 -29.74 -2.30 1.70
CA ARG A 48 -28.63 -2.67 2.57
C ARG A 48 -27.29 -2.30 1.94
N GLN A 49 -26.65 -1.30 2.55
CA GLN A 49 -25.45 -0.67 2.05
C GLN A 49 -24.30 -0.85 3.04
N ARG A 50 -23.10 -1.07 2.53
CA ARG A 50 -21.83 -1.02 3.27
C ARG A 50 -20.92 -0.05 2.54
N ILE A 51 -20.50 1.02 3.22
CA ILE A 51 -19.72 2.10 2.61
C ILE A 51 -18.46 2.34 3.43
N THR A 52 -17.32 2.27 2.76
CA THR A 52 -16.05 2.80 3.27
C THR A 52 -15.86 4.21 2.74
N SER A 53 -15.65 5.18 3.62
CA SER A 53 -15.49 6.60 3.29
C SER A 53 -14.47 7.28 4.21
N GLY A 54 -13.21 6.86 4.15
CA GLY A 54 -12.13 7.38 5.01
C GLY A 54 -11.32 8.54 4.43
N GLY A 55 -11.74 9.15 3.30
CA GLY A 55 -10.95 10.15 2.57
C GLY A 55 -10.89 11.56 3.17
N GLY A 56 -10.89 11.70 4.51
CA GLY A 56 -11.00 13.00 5.18
C GLY A 56 -9.72 13.84 5.20
N GLY A 57 -8.53 13.27 5.01
CA GLY A 57 -7.29 14.06 5.05
C GLY A 57 -5.99 13.36 4.70
N ALA A 58 -5.80 12.11 5.11
CA ALA A 58 -4.57 11.35 4.86
C ALA A 58 -4.40 10.95 3.38
N PHE A 59 -3.26 10.34 3.02
CA PHE A 59 -2.93 9.95 1.65
C PHE A 59 -3.97 8.97 1.08
N LEU A 60 -4.27 9.05 -0.21
CA LEU A 60 -5.23 8.17 -0.89
C LEU A 60 -4.87 6.67 -0.77
N HIS A 61 -5.84 5.78 -0.54
CA HIS A 61 -5.65 4.33 -0.66
C HIS A 61 -6.09 3.80 -2.05
N PRO A 62 -5.54 2.67 -2.54
CA PRO A 62 -5.95 2.08 -3.82
C PRO A 62 -7.39 1.52 -3.77
N THR A 63 -8.12 1.69 -4.86
CA THR A 63 -9.41 1.04 -5.13
C THR A 63 -9.35 -0.14 -6.13
N HIS A 64 -8.23 -0.33 -6.83
CA HIS A 64 -8.06 -1.40 -7.82
C HIS A 64 -7.52 -2.69 -7.17
N GLY A 65 -7.90 -3.83 -7.74
CA GLY A 65 -7.39 -5.13 -7.34
C GLY A 65 -6.13 -5.54 -8.12
N PRO A 66 -5.45 -6.60 -7.69
CA PRO A 66 -4.28 -7.14 -8.39
C PRO A 66 -4.65 -7.96 -9.62
N LEU A 67 -3.68 -8.17 -10.51
CA LEU A 67 -3.80 -9.05 -11.67
C LEU A 67 -3.82 -10.54 -11.28
N PHE A 68 -3.03 -10.93 -10.28
CA PHE A 68 -2.93 -12.32 -9.83
C PHE A 68 -3.35 -12.49 -8.36
N GLY A 69 -3.96 -13.65 -8.10
CA GLY A 69 -4.43 -14.02 -6.77
C GLY A 69 -5.66 -13.23 -6.32
N ALA A 70 -6.11 -13.51 -5.10
CA ALA A 70 -7.30 -12.85 -4.56
C ALA A 70 -7.02 -11.37 -4.26
N ALA A 71 -7.96 -10.50 -4.65
CA ALA A 71 -7.98 -9.12 -4.15
C ALA A 71 -8.19 -9.12 -2.63
N ARG A 72 -7.62 -8.13 -1.93
CA ARG A 72 -7.95 -7.88 -0.52
C ARG A 72 -9.42 -7.48 -0.40
N SER A 73 -10.06 -7.79 0.73
CA SER A 73 -11.49 -7.54 0.97
C SER A 73 -11.92 -6.14 0.50
N GLU A 74 -11.12 -5.14 0.85
CA GLU A 74 -11.27 -3.72 0.55
C GLU A 74 -11.31 -3.37 -0.95
N THR A 75 -10.70 -4.20 -1.78
CA THR A 75 -10.58 -4.02 -3.24
C THR A 75 -11.36 -5.06 -4.04
N ARG A 76 -12.06 -5.98 -3.37
CA ARG A 76 -12.90 -6.98 -4.03
C ARG A 76 -14.15 -6.36 -4.61
N HIS A 77 -14.54 -6.88 -5.78
CA HIS A 77 -15.81 -6.55 -6.41
C HIS A 77 -17.01 -7.18 -5.69
N ALA A 78 -16.84 -8.34 -5.07
CA ALA A 78 -17.88 -9.01 -4.33
C ALA A 78 -17.32 -9.56 -3.01
N VAL A 79 -18.08 -9.41 -1.93
CA VAL A 79 -17.71 -9.85 -0.58
C VAL A 79 -18.92 -10.52 0.07
N THR A 80 -18.72 -11.66 0.70
CA THR A 80 -19.75 -12.33 1.50
C THR A 80 -19.55 -11.97 2.97
N VAL A 81 -20.59 -11.47 3.61
CA VAL A 81 -20.60 -11.14 5.04
C VAL A 81 -21.84 -11.79 5.67
N ASP A 82 -21.64 -12.65 6.67
CA ASP A 82 -22.71 -13.36 7.37
C ASP A 82 -23.65 -14.15 6.43
N GLY A 83 -23.08 -14.74 5.37
CA GLY A 83 -23.82 -15.48 4.34
C GLY A 83 -24.47 -14.60 3.25
N ASP A 84 -24.51 -13.29 3.44
CA ASP A 84 -25.04 -12.34 2.46
C ASP A 84 -23.97 -11.87 1.48
N LEU A 85 -24.28 -11.90 0.18
CA LEU A 85 -23.42 -11.37 -0.88
C LEU A 85 -23.59 -9.85 -1.01
N TYR A 86 -22.49 -9.12 -1.04
CA TYR A 86 -22.43 -7.68 -1.30
C TYR A 86 -21.58 -7.41 -2.54
N GLU A 87 -22.11 -6.61 -3.47
CA GLU A 87 -21.44 -6.22 -4.71
C GLU A 87 -21.00 -4.76 -4.67
N ARG A 88 -19.76 -4.50 -5.09
CA ARG A 88 -19.19 -3.17 -5.19
C ARG A 88 -19.81 -2.42 -6.38
N LYS A 89 -20.54 -1.35 -6.10
CA LYS A 89 -21.22 -0.54 -7.11
C LYS A 89 -20.40 0.67 -7.54
N ALA A 90 -19.70 1.33 -6.61
CA ALA A 90 -18.91 2.51 -6.92
C ALA A 90 -17.62 2.59 -6.08
N THR A 91 -16.63 3.31 -6.62
CA THR A 91 -15.37 3.64 -5.93
C THR A 91 -14.91 5.05 -6.32
N PHE A 92 -14.23 5.74 -5.40
CA PHE A 92 -13.58 7.01 -5.69
C PHE A 92 -12.15 7.04 -5.13
N PRO A 93 -11.13 7.21 -5.99
CA PRO A 93 -11.21 7.24 -7.46
C PRO A 93 -11.64 5.88 -8.04
N GLY A 94 -12.14 5.89 -9.27
CA GLY A 94 -12.41 4.65 -9.99
C GLY A 94 -11.16 3.79 -10.17
N GLY A 95 -11.34 2.47 -10.29
CA GLY A 95 -10.25 1.49 -10.36
C GLY A 95 -9.19 1.79 -11.44
N ALA A 96 -9.61 2.20 -12.64
CA ALA A 96 -8.67 2.56 -13.71
C ALA A 96 -7.81 3.78 -13.36
N THR A 97 -8.40 4.80 -12.74
CA THR A 97 -7.68 5.99 -12.27
C THR A 97 -6.71 5.61 -11.15
N SER A 98 -7.17 4.80 -10.20
CA SER A 98 -6.37 4.25 -9.11
C SER A 98 -5.15 3.48 -9.61
N PHE A 99 -5.31 2.63 -10.62
CA PHE A 99 -4.19 1.92 -11.27
C PHE A 99 -3.22 2.91 -11.93
N ARG A 100 -3.72 3.90 -12.69
CA ARG A 100 -2.85 4.92 -13.32
C ARG A 100 -2.06 5.73 -12.29
N LEU A 101 -2.66 6.02 -11.14
CA LEU A 101 -1.97 6.69 -10.03
C LEU A 101 -0.86 5.81 -9.45
N SER A 102 -1.03 4.49 -9.42
CA SER A 102 0.01 3.58 -8.92
C SER A 102 1.30 3.64 -9.74
N LEU A 103 1.20 3.93 -11.06
CA LEU A 103 2.34 4.11 -11.97
C LEU A 103 3.28 5.25 -11.54
N LEU A 104 2.82 6.19 -10.70
CA LEU A 104 3.68 7.24 -10.14
C LEU A 104 4.80 6.67 -9.24
N ASN A 105 4.72 5.40 -8.84
CA ASN A 105 5.83 4.70 -8.18
C ASN A 105 7.06 4.55 -9.09
N LEU A 106 6.93 4.66 -10.42
CA LEU A 106 8.08 4.77 -11.33
C LEU A 106 8.90 6.06 -11.08
N LEU A 107 8.29 7.07 -10.48
CA LEU A 107 8.93 8.32 -10.08
C LEU A 107 9.31 8.34 -8.59
N PHE A 108 9.46 7.15 -7.96
CA PHE A 108 9.69 7.02 -6.52
C PHE A 108 10.86 7.87 -6.03
N LEU A 109 12.00 7.85 -6.74
CA LEU A 109 13.17 8.66 -6.41
C LEU A 109 12.84 10.16 -6.31
N PHE A 110 12.16 10.70 -7.31
CA PHE A 110 11.85 12.13 -7.38
C PHE A 110 10.81 12.55 -6.34
N ARG A 111 9.91 11.64 -5.96
CA ARG A 111 8.97 11.89 -4.87
C ARG A 111 9.67 11.78 -3.53
N ASN A 112 10.50 10.77 -3.33
CA ASN A 112 11.09 10.41 -2.04
C ASN A 112 12.63 10.49 -2.07
N PRO A 113 13.24 11.66 -2.38
CA PRO A 113 14.69 11.74 -2.60
C PRO A 113 15.48 11.40 -1.34
N THR A 114 14.99 11.76 -0.16
CA THR A 114 15.63 11.43 1.13
C THR A 114 15.64 9.93 1.40
N PHE A 115 14.67 9.16 0.87
CA PHE A 115 14.68 7.71 0.99
C PHE A 115 15.90 7.10 0.31
N GLY A 116 16.44 7.73 -0.74
CA GLY A 116 17.62 7.27 -1.46
C GLY A 116 18.88 7.13 -0.58
N LEU A 117 18.93 7.81 0.56
CA LEU A 117 20.01 7.60 1.54
C LEU A 117 20.05 6.15 2.07
N LEU A 118 18.89 5.50 2.23
CA LEU A 118 18.81 4.13 2.74
C LEU A 118 19.51 3.12 1.81
N PRO A 119 19.15 2.99 0.51
CA PRO A 119 19.87 2.11 -0.39
C PRO A 119 21.29 2.61 -0.67
N ALA A 120 21.58 3.92 -0.66
CA ALA A 120 22.94 4.43 -0.83
C ALA A 120 23.89 3.91 0.26
N LEU A 121 23.52 4.08 1.54
CA LEU A 121 24.31 3.60 2.67
C LEU A 121 24.34 2.06 2.71
N GLY A 122 23.21 1.41 2.42
CA GLY A 122 23.14 -0.05 2.32
C GLY A 122 24.09 -0.61 1.26
N TYR A 123 24.20 0.05 0.10
CA TYR A 123 25.07 -0.41 -0.98
C TYR A 123 26.54 -0.23 -0.63
N LEU A 124 26.92 0.86 0.03
CA LEU A 124 28.26 1.03 0.57
C LEU A 124 28.62 -0.09 1.57
N ALA A 125 27.69 -0.43 2.47
CA ALA A 125 27.91 -1.50 3.44
C ALA A 125 28.03 -2.89 2.76
N LEU A 126 27.17 -3.19 1.79
CA LEU A 126 27.18 -4.46 1.04
C LEU A 126 28.42 -4.60 0.15
N ALA A 127 28.96 -3.51 -0.36
CA ALA A 127 30.06 -3.52 -1.31
C ALA A 127 31.41 -3.10 -0.73
N TRP A 128 31.50 -2.70 0.54
CA TRP A 128 32.69 -2.12 1.20
C TRP A 128 34.01 -2.78 0.81
N GLY A 129 34.11 -4.11 0.95
CA GLY A 129 35.34 -4.84 0.64
C GLY A 129 35.77 -4.82 -0.83
N ARG A 130 34.86 -4.55 -1.78
CA ARG A 130 35.17 -4.31 -3.20
C ARG A 130 35.53 -2.85 -3.48
N LEU A 131 34.95 -1.93 -2.72
CA LEU A 131 35.19 -0.50 -2.90
C LEU A 131 36.57 -0.06 -2.40
N VAL A 132 37.08 -0.74 -1.37
CA VAL A 132 38.39 -0.44 -0.76
C VAL A 132 39.48 -1.44 -1.20
N GLY A 133 39.09 -2.61 -1.72
CA GLY A 133 40.01 -3.67 -2.12
C GLY A 133 40.61 -3.50 -3.52
N PRO A 134 41.59 -4.35 -3.87
CA PRO A 134 42.12 -4.44 -5.23
C PRO A 134 41.04 -4.93 -6.20
N GLU A 135 41.21 -4.59 -7.48
CA GLU A 135 40.34 -5.09 -8.54
C GLU A 135 40.51 -6.59 -8.75
N GLY A 136 39.43 -7.24 -9.11
CA GLY A 136 39.46 -8.66 -9.42
C GLY A 136 38.07 -9.25 -9.63
N PRO A 137 38.01 -10.48 -10.14
CA PRO A 137 36.74 -11.19 -10.29
C PRO A 137 36.05 -11.35 -8.93
N PRO A 138 34.71 -11.47 -8.91
CA PRO A 138 33.99 -11.77 -7.69
C PRO A 138 34.53 -13.09 -7.09
N PRO A 139 35.04 -13.09 -5.85
CA PRO A 139 35.47 -14.31 -5.20
C PRO A 139 34.30 -15.28 -5.00
N SER A 140 34.62 -16.56 -4.88
CA SER A 140 33.61 -17.59 -4.59
C SER A 140 32.92 -17.30 -3.25
N ILE A 141 31.69 -17.80 -3.08
CA ILE A 141 30.96 -17.61 -1.82
C ILE A 141 31.72 -18.21 -0.62
N TRP A 142 32.47 -19.30 -0.83
CA TRP A 142 33.31 -19.93 0.19
C TRP A 142 34.48 -19.04 0.58
N THR A 143 35.14 -18.41 -0.40
CA THR A 143 36.21 -17.44 -0.15
C THR A 143 35.69 -16.21 0.58
N GLU A 144 34.50 -15.71 0.21
CA GLU A 144 33.87 -14.58 0.90
C GLU A 144 33.46 -14.92 2.32
N LEU A 145 32.94 -16.12 2.55
CA LEU A 145 32.62 -16.60 3.90
C LEU A 145 33.88 -16.70 4.76
N ALA A 146 34.98 -17.20 4.21
CA ALA A 146 36.24 -17.36 4.93
C ALA A 146 36.94 -16.03 5.24
N THR A 147 36.91 -15.07 4.29
CA THR A 147 37.70 -13.83 4.39
C THR A 147 36.90 -12.64 4.88
N ARG A 148 35.58 -12.62 4.66
CA ARG A 148 34.68 -11.49 4.94
C ARG A 148 33.32 -11.97 5.47
N PRO A 149 33.27 -12.80 6.53
CA PRO A 149 32.04 -13.42 7.02
C PRO A 149 30.95 -12.41 7.39
N LEU A 150 31.32 -11.25 7.94
CA LEU A 150 30.38 -10.20 8.32
C LEU A 150 29.55 -9.71 7.13
N ARG A 151 30.12 -9.68 5.92
CA ARG A 151 29.41 -9.24 4.72
C ARG A 151 28.37 -10.26 4.28
N VAL A 152 28.68 -11.55 4.40
CA VAL A 152 27.72 -12.63 4.15
C VAL A 152 26.58 -12.57 5.16
N VAL A 153 26.89 -12.37 6.45
CA VAL A 153 25.88 -12.15 7.49
C VAL A 153 25.00 -10.94 7.16
N LEU A 154 25.57 -9.81 6.75
CA LEU A 154 24.82 -8.63 6.35
C LEU A 154 23.87 -8.92 5.16
N MET A 155 24.34 -9.67 4.16
CA MET A 155 23.49 -10.09 3.04
C MET A 155 22.33 -10.97 3.51
N LEU A 156 22.57 -11.94 4.39
CA LEU A 156 21.53 -12.81 4.94
C LEU A 156 20.53 -12.04 5.82
N VAL A 157 21.02 -11.13 6.66
CA VAL A 157 20.18 -10.25 7.49
C VAL A 157 19.32 -9.35 6.60
N LEU A 158 19.88 -8.79 5.52
CA LEU A 158 19.13 -7.99 4.56
C LEU A 158 18.04 -8.83 3.87
N LEU A 159 18.35 -10.04 3.41
CA LEU A 159 17.36 -10.95 2.81
C LEU A 159 16.25 -11.29 3.79
N ALA A 160 16.59 -11.63 5.03
CA ALA A 160 15.62 -11.87 6.10
C ALA A 160 14.77 -10.63 6.38
N GLY A 161 15.39 -9.44 6.40
CA GLY A 161 14.73 -8.15 6.55
C GLY A 161 13.70 -7.89 5.45
N PHE A 162 14.03 -8.17 4.19
CA PHE A 162 13.09 -8.03 3.08
C PHE A 162 11.95 -9.06 3.11
N VAL A 163 12.22 -10.30 3.51
CA VAL A 163 11.16 -11.30 3.75
C VAL A 163 10.27 -10.91 4.92
N PHE A 164 10.82 -10.26 5.96
CA PHE A 164 10.03 -9.74 7.07
C PHE A 164 9.19 -8.52 6.67
N PHE A 165 9.77 -7.61 5.87
CA PHE A 165 9.09 -6.44 5.34
C PHE A 165 7.96 -6.80 4.38
N ALA A 166 8.16 -7.83 3.55
CA ALA A 166 7.17 -8.25 2.56
C ALA A 166 5.84 -8.67 3.21
N ASP A 167 4.73 -8.37 2.51
CA ASP A 167 3.37 -8.47 3.04
C ASP A 167 3.04 -9.82 3.69
N ALA A 168 2.87 -9.82 5.03
CA ALA A 168 2.59 -11.01 5.82
C ALA A 168 1.23 -11.66 5.51
N THR A 169 0.29 -10.92 4.92
CA THR A 169 -1.01 -11.47 4.50
C THR A 169 -0.91 -12.36 3.27
N ARG A 170 0.23 -12.36 2.57
CA ARG A 170 0.48 -13.13 1.35
C ARG A 170 1.73 -14.01 1.51
N PRO A 171 1.62 -15.21 2.13
CA PRO A 171 2.79 -15.99 2.56
C PRO A 171 3.71 -16.37 1.40
N LEU A 172 3.17 -16.75 0.24
CA LEU A 172 3.98 -17.07 -0.94
C LEU A 172 4.73 -15.85 -1.48
N PHE A 173 4.04 -14.71 -1.59
CA PHE A 173 4.66 -13.46 -2.02
C PHE A 173 5.70 -12.98 -1.01
N ARG A 174 5.46 -13.14 0.29
CA ARG A 174 6.38 -12.76 1.34
C ARG A 174 7.76 -13.37 1.15
N TRP A 175 7.81 -14.67 0.87
CA TRP A 175 9.07 -15.36 0.60
C TRP A 175 9.63 -15.02 -0.78
N ILE A 176 8.86 -15.22 -1.84
CA ILE A 176 9.36 -15.05 -3.22
C ILE A 176 9.68 -13.59 -3.52
N GLY A 177 8.74 -12.69 -3.26
CA GLY A 177 8.88 -11.25 -3.48
C GLY A 177 9.94 -10.63 -2.59
N GLY A 178 9.97 -10.98 -1.30
CA GLY A 178 10.99 -10.51 -0.37
C GLY A 178 12.41 -10.95 -0.76
N LEU A 179 12.60 -12.24 -1.05
CA LEU A 179 13.89 -12.76 -1.49
C LEU A 179 14.31 -12.18 -2.85
N ALA A 180 13.40 -12.13 -3.83
CA ALA A 180 13.70 -11.58 -5.16
C ALA A 180 14.10 -10.09 -5.06
N HIS A 181 13.39 -9.31 -4.23
CA HIS A 181 13.70 -7.90 -4.04
C HIS A 181 15.04 -7.69 -3.33
N GLY A 182 15.30 -8.44 -2.25
CA GLY A 182 16.58 -8.37 -1.55
C GLY A 182 17.77 -8.84 -2.39
N LEU A 183 17.61 -9.93 -3.15
CA LEU A 183 18.62 -10.39 -4.11
C LEU A 183 18.88 -9.36 -5.21
N ALA A 184 17.84 -8.68 -5.70
CA ALA A 184 18.00 -7.60 -6.68
C ALA A 184 18.82 -6.43 -6.10
N HIS A 185 18.59 -6.04 -4.85
CA HIS A 185 19.40 -5.01 -4.19
C HIS A 185 20.86 -5.44 -4.00
N ILE A 186 21.13 -6.68 -3.59
CA ILE A 186 22.48 -7.21 -3.44
C ILE A 186 23.19 -7.25 -4.80
N ALA A 187 22.54 -7.81 -5.82
CA ALA A 187 23.09 -7.91 -7.17
C ALA A 187 23.42 -6.52 -7.73
N LEU A 188 22.51 -5.55 -7.57
CA LEU A 188 22.70 -4.19 -8.05
C LEU A 188 23.84 -3.47 -7.30
N ALA A 189 23.94 -3.61 -5.98
CA ALA A 189 25.05 -3.04 -5.20
C ALA A 189 26.41 -3.60 -5.65
N LEU A 190 26.49 -4.92 -5.83
CA LEU A 190 27.71 -5.60 -6.26
C LEU A 190 28.09 -5.28 -7.71
N ALA A 191 27.10 -5.11 -8.60
CA ALA A 191 27.31 -4.71 -9.98
C ALA A 191 27.84 -3.28 -10.08
N ILE A 192 27.22 -2.32 -9.37
CA ILE A 192 27.68 -0.92 -9.34
C ILE A 192 29.12 -0.84 -8.81
N ALA A 193 29.41 -1.55 -7.72
CA ALA A 193 30.76 -1.56 -7.15
C ALA A 193 31.80 -2.19 -8.09
N ALA A 194 31.43 -3.26 -8.81
CA ALA A 194 32.30 -3.86 -9.81
C ALA A 194 32.54 -2.93 -11.01
N SER A 195 31.50 -2.26 -11.51
CA SER A 195 31.62 -1.26 -12.57
C SER A 195 32.46 -0.06 -12.13
N ALA A 196 32.31 0.41 -10.89
CA ALA A 196 33.12 1.49 -10.34
C ALA A 196 34.59 1.08 -10.19
N ALA A 197 34.87 -0.16 -9.78
CA ALA A 197 36.24 -0.69 -9.79
C ALA A 197 36.81 -0.61 -11.21
N LEU A 198 36.18 -1.31 -12.18
CA LEU A 198 36.63 -1.35 -13.58
C LEU A 198 36.84 0.04 -14.22
N ALA A 199 36.05 1.04 -13.82
CA ALA A 199 36.16 2.40 -14.36
C ALA A 199 37.32 3.21 -13.75
N PHE A 200 37.69 2.94 -12.49
CA PHE A 200 38.61 3.79 -11.73
C PHE A 200 39.86 3.08 -11.24
N GLY A 201 40.02 1.77 -11.44
CA GLY A 201 41.22 1.07 -10.97
C GLY A 201 41.16 0.65 -9.50
N GLY A 202 42.18 -0.12 -9.10
CA GLY A 202 42.36 -0.58 -7.72
C GLY A 202 43.19 0.34 -6.83
N ALA A 203 43.69 1.46 -7.38
CA ALA A 203 44.62 2.34 -6.67
C ALA A 203 43.95 3.01 -5.45
N PRO A 204 44.67 3.20 -4.32
CA PRO A 204 44.09 3.76 -3.10
C PRO A 204 43.50 5.17 -3.26
N ASP A 205 44.09 6.00 -4.11
CA ASP A 205 43.63 7.36 -4.43
C ASP A 205 42.27 7.39 -5.15
N GLN A 206 41.87 6.28 -5.76
CA GLN A 206 40.62 6.13 -6.51
C GLN A 206 39.45 5.64 -5.63
N VAL A 207 39.71 5.26 -4.37
CA VAL A 207 38.68 4.81 -3.42
C VAL A 207 37.55 5.84 -3.22
N PRO A 208 37.82 7.15 -3.03
CA PRO A 208 36.75 8.14 -2.87
C PRO A 208 35.79 8.19 -4.06
N LEU A 209 36.30 8.03 -5.28
CA LEU A 209 35.50 8.05 -6.50
C LEU A 209 34.61 6.79 -6.61
N ARG A 210 35.16 5.61 -6.27
CA ARG A 210 34.39 4.36 -6.18
C ARG A 210 33.27 4.44 -5.15
N LEU A 211 33.56 5.00 -3.97
CA LEU A 211 32.56 5.24 -2.92
C LEU A 211 31.49 6.23 -3.41
N GLY A 212 31.89 7.34 -4.04
CA GLY A 212 30.97 8.35 -4.56
C GLY A 212 30.02 7.79 -5.62
N VAL A 213 30.54 7.06 -6.61
CA VAL A 213 29.72 6.42 -7.65
C VAL A 213 28.79 5.36 -7.05
N SER A 214 29.26 4.57 -6.09
CA SER A 214 28.43 3.54 -5.45
C SER A 214 27.32 4.13 -4.59
N PHE A 215 27.61 5.22 -3.88
CA PHE A 215 26.63 5.98 -3.11
C PHE A 215 25.56 6.58 -4.04
N LEU A 216 25.96 7.28 -5.11
CA LEU A 216 25.03 7.85 -6.08
C LEU A 216 24.23 6.77 -6.82
N GLY A 217 24.87 5.67 -7.18
CA GLY A 217 24.22 4.51 -7.79
C GLY A 217 23.19 3.88 -6.86
N GLY A 218 23.51 3.70 -5.57
CA GLY A 218 22.55 3.23 -4.57
C GLY A 218 21.41 4.21 -4.34
N TRP A 219 21.69 5.51 -4.29
CA TRP A 219 20.66 6.54 -4.18
C TRP A 219 19.68 6.47 -5.35
N ILE A 220 20.19 6.50 -6.58
CA ILE A 220 19.37 6.60 -7.80
C ILE A 220 18.75 5.23 -8.13
N LEU A 221 19.59 4.25 -8.45
CA LEU A 221 19.14 2.94 -8.96
C LEU A 221 18.48 2.12 -7.86
N GLY A 222 18.95 2.21 -6.61
CA GLY A 222 18.30 1.54 -5.48
C GLY A 222 16.90 2.09 -5.21
N SER A 223 16.68 3.40 -5.35
CA SER A 223 15.35 4.01 -5.20
C SER A 223 14.41 3.67 -6.36
N ILE A 224 14.94 3.58 -7.59
CA ILE A 224 14.18 3.12 -8.76
C ILE A 224 13.74 1.67 -8.56
N LEU A 225 14.65 0.80 -8.09
CA LEU A 225 14.36 -0.60 -7.79
C LEU A 225 13.26 -0.74 -6.73
N TRP A 226 13.27 0.11 -5.70
CA TRP A 226 12.23 0.14 -4.68
C TRP A 226 10.87 0.54 -5.23
N GLY A 227 10.81 1.60 -6.04
CA GLY A 227 9.58 2.04 -6.70
C GLY A 227 9.00 0.98 -7.63
N LEU A 228 9.86 0.31 -8.42
CA LEU A 228 9.46 -0.79 -9.28
C LEU A 228 8.94 -1.99 -8.47
N TYR A 229 9.59 -2.33 -7.35
CA TYR A 229 9.12 -3.37 -6.44
C TYR A 229 7.71 -3.07 -5.91
N LEU A 230 7.48 -1.88 -5.37
CA LEU A 230 6.16 -1.49 -4.86
C LEU A 230 5.09 -1.53 -5.97
N LEU A 231 5.44 -1.07 -7.17
CA LEU A 231 4.54 -1.11 -8.32
C LEU A 231 4.15 -2.54 -8.69
N VAL A 232 5.13 -3.44 -8.81
CA VAL A 232 4.90 -4.85 -9.17
C VAL A 232 4.16 -5.58 -8.05
N ALA A 233 4.60 -5.40 -6.79
CA ALA A 233 3.99 -5.99 -5.61
C ALA A 233 2.50 -5.63 -5.50
N LEU A 234 2.17 -4.35 -5.69
CA LEU A 234 0.80 -3.86 -5.64
C LEU A 234 -0.04 -4.39 -6.81
N ASN A 235 0.41 -4.17 -8.05
CA ASN A 235 -0.46 -4.38 -9.20
C ASN A 235 -0.56 -5.85 -9.61
N LEU A 236 0.50 -6.64 -9.42
CA LEU A 236 0.46 -8.07 -9.76
C LEU A 236 -0.03 -8.90 -8.59
N PHE A 237 0.40 -8.57 -7.37
CA PHE A 237 0.18 -9.40 -6.20
C PHE A 237 -0.63 -8.75 -5.12
N GLY A 238 -1.14 -7.52 -5.26
CA GLY A 238 -2.02 -6.88 -4.27
C GLY A 238 -1.38 -6.76 -2.88
N ALA A 239 -0.05 -6.75 -2.84
CA ALA A 239 0.77 -6.56 -1.65
C ALA A 239 1.12 -5.08 -1.51
N HIS A 240 1.48 -4.65 -0.31
CA HIS A 240 2.00 -3.30 -0.07
C HIS A 240 1.07 -2.14 -0.50
N GLN A 241 -0.24 -2.29 -0.34
CA GLN A 241 -1.21 -1.23 -0.68
C GLN A 241 -0.89 0.09 0.06
N ASN A 242 -0.56 -0.01 1.34
CA ASN A 242 -0.27 1.13 2.20
C ASN A 242 1.06 1.77 1.79
N GLU A 243 2.13 1.00 1.64
CA GLU A 243 3.46 1.51 1.30
C GLU A 243 3.47 2.12 -0.11
N ALA A 244 2.85 1.45 -1.09
CA ALA A 244 2.82 1.88 -2.48
C ALA A 244 2.07 3.20 -2.68
N PHE A 245 1.01 3.48 -1.89
CA PHE A 245 0.26 4.74 -2.00
C PHE A 245 0.70 5.81 -1.00
N SER A 246 1.17 5.43 0.18
CA SER A 246 1.75 6.38 1.14
C SER A 246 3.02 7.03 0.57
N ALA A 247 3.86 6.28 -0.15
CA ALA A 247 5.01 6.80 -0.87
C ALA A 247 4.66 7.87 -1.91
N LEU A 248 3.43 7.86 -2.44
CA LEU A 248 2.97 8.83 -3.43
C LEU A 248 2.42 10.11 -2.79
N ARG A 249 2.01 10.07 -1.52
CA ARG A 249 1.43 11.21 -0.77
C ARG A 249 0.32 11.93 -1.55
N ILE A 250 -0.53 11.17 -2.23
CA ILE A 250 -1.63 11.75 -3.02
C ILE A 250 -2.65 12.37 -2.05
N GLN A 251 -2.66 13.69 -2.00
CA GLN A 251 -3.57 14.50 -1.20
C GLN A 251 -4.88 14.83 -1.93
N ASP A 252 -5.03 14.38 -3.18
CA ASP A 252 -6.22 14.56 -4.00
C ASP A 252 -7.22 13.41 -3.78
N TYR A 253 -8.36 13.43 -4.50
CA TYR A 253 -9.43 12.42 -4.41
C TYR A 253 -10.04 12.27 -3.00
N LYS A 254 -10.22 13.39 -2.30
CA LYS A 254 -10.92 13.42 -1.00
C LYS A 254 -12.42 13.28 -1.22
N HIS A 255 -13.14 12.87 -0.19
CA HIS A 255 -14.59 12.70 -0.28
C HIS A 255 -15.21 12.68 1.11
N PHE A 256 -16.52 12.90 1.16
CA PHE A 256 -17.32 12.78 2.37
C PHE A 256 -18.75 12.41 2.00
N LEU A 257 -19.49 11.88 2.97
CA LEU A 257 -20.91 11.59 2.83
C LEU A 257 -21.73 12.71 3.47
N ARG A 258 -22.82 13.11 2.81
CA ARG A 258 -23.93 13.81 3.47
C ARG A 258 -25.10 12.86 3.60
N LEU A 259 -25.58 12.71 4.83
CA LEU A 259 -26.72 11.87 5.16
C LEU A 259 -27.91 12.78 5.44
N HIS A 260 -29.05 12.46 4.85
CA HIS A 260 -30.30 13.18 5.06
C HIS A 260 -31.40 12.15 5.37
N VAL A 261 -31.94 12.22 6.59
CA VAL A 261 -33.12 11.45 6.96
C VAL A 261 -34.33 12.31 6.66
N THR A 262 -35.15 11.86 5.71
CA THR A 262 -36.33 12.59 5.26
C THR A 262 -37.45 12.53 6.29
N GLY A 263 -38.46 13.40 6.16
CA GLY A 263 -39.66 13.34 6.99
C GLY A 263 -40.47 12.04 6.85
N ALA A 264 -40.26 11.29 5.76
CA ALA A 264 -40.88 9.98 5.54
C ALA A 264 -40.11 8.81 6.19
N GLY A 265 -38.94 9.07 6.78
CA GLY A 265 -38.07 8.04 7.36
C GLY A 265 -37.06 7.43 6.38
N ASP A 266 -37.08 7.81 5.10
CA ASP A 266 -36.07 7.40 4.12
C ASP A 266 -34.72 8.05 4.42
N LEU A 267 -33.64 7.31 4.19
CA LEU A 267 -32.26 7.79 4.29
C LEU A 267 -31.70 8.05 2.89
N GLU A 268 -31.41 9.30 2.59
CA GLU A 268 -30.68 9.72 1.40
C GLU A 268 -29.19 9.92 1.72
N ILE A 269 -28.33 9.31 0.92
CA ILE A 269 -26.87 9.35 1.07
C ILE A 269 -26.30 10.02 -0.18
N TYR A 270 -25.63 11.15 0.01
CA TYR A 270 -24.97 11.90 -1.05
C TYR A 270 -23.45 11.71 -0.94
N PRO A 271 -22.85 10.86 -1.79
CA PRO A 271 -21.41 10.66 -1.82
C PRO A 271 -20.74 11.79 -2.61
N ILE A 272 -20.07 12.70 -1.91
CA ILE A 272 -19.48 13.90 -2.50
C ILE A 272 -17.97 13.72 -2.63
N GLY A 273 -17.46 13.79 -3.85
CA GLY A 273 -16.05 13.68 -4.20
C GLY A 273 -15.40 15.04 -4.48
N ILE A 274 -14.11 15.13 -4.14
CA ILE A 274 -13.22 16.26 -4.39
C ILE A 274 -12.02 15.71 -5.18
N PRO A 275 -12.06 15.73 -6.53
CA PRO A 275 -10.98 15.19 -7.35
C PRO A 275 -9.65 15.87 -7.09
N LYS A 276 -9.65 17.20 -6.89
CA LYS A 276 -8.46 18.00 -6.65
C LYS A 276 -8.66 18.90 -5.44
N VAL A 277 -7.83 18.71 -4.42
CA VAL A 277 -7.91 19.51 -3.19
C VAL A 277 -7.19 20.84 -3.40
N PRO A 278 -7.81 21.98 -3.06
CA PRO A 278 -7.15 23.27 -3.17
C PRO A 278 -5.92 23.36 -2.26
N ARG A 279 -4.85 23.97 -2.78
CA ARG A 279 -3.57 24.15 -2.07
C ARG A 279 -3.33 25.56 -1.56
N ARG A 280 -4.25 26.49 -1.85
CA ARG A 280 -4.14 27.90 -1.48
C ARG A 280 -5.40 28.32 -0.73
N ALA A 281 -5.23 29.18 0.27
CA ALA A 281 -6.36 29.78 0.99
C ALA A 281 -7.26 30.55 0.00
N GLY A 282 -8.58 30.44 0.17
CA GLY A 282 -9.58 31.10 -0.67
C GLY A 282 -9.83 30.46 -2.04
N ALA A 283 -9.08 29.41 -2.43
CA ALA A 283 -9.35 28.70 -3.66
C ALA A 283 -10.65 27.89 -3.57
N ARG A 284 -11.50 27.99 -4.61
CA ARG A 284 -12.77 27.25 -4.68
C ARG A 284 -12.51 25.77 -4.95
N VAL A 285 -13.23 24.92 -4.22
CA VAL A 285 -13.24 23.47 -4.42
C VAL A 285 -14.26 23.14 -5.51
N GLN A 286 -13.90 22.24 -6.44
CA GLN A 286 -14.86 21.60 -7.32
C GLN A 286 -15.31 20.28 -6.70
N TYR A 287 -16.62 20.16 -6.49
CA TYR A 287 -17.25 18.95 -5.98
C TYR A 287 -17.93 18.21 -7.12
N LEU A 288 -17.99 16.89 -7.01
CA LEU A 288 -18.84 16.04 -7.84
C LEU A 288 -19.62 15.09 -6.95
N LEU A 289 -20.75 14.60 -7.44
CA LEU A 289 -21.36 13.39 -6.90
C LEU A 289 -20.56 12.20 -7.45
N ILE A 290 -20.04 11.36 -6.56
CA ILE A 290 -19.25 10.18 -6.94
C ILE A 290 -20.09 9.20 -7.74
N GLU A 291 -21.36 9.08 -7.35
CA GLU A 291 -22.43 8.34 -7.98
C GLU A 291 -23.75 9.03 -7.64
N ASP A 292 -24.86 8.59 -8.26
CA ASP A 292 -26.19 9.11 -7.95
C ASP A 292 -26.52 8.93 -6.45
N PRO A 293 -27.32 9.83 -5.85
CA PRO A 293 -27.72 9.72 -4.46
C PRO A 293 -28.35 8.35 -4.15
N ILE A 294 -27.87 7.70 -3.09
CA ILE A 294 -28.38 6.40 -2.68
C ILE A 294 -29.56 6.63 -1.77
N THR A 295 -30.69 6.00 -2.07
CA THR A 295 -31.89 6.06 -1.23
C THR A 295 -32.09 4.71 -0.56
N VAL A 296 -32.10 4.72 0.77
CA VAL A 296 -32.45 3.57 1.61
C VAL A 296 -33.85 3.81 2.16
N ARG A 297 -34.78 2.91 1.86
CA ARG A 297 -36.16 2.94 2.35
C ARG A 297 -36.32 1.88 3.43
N PRO A 298 -36.28 2.24 4.72
CA PRO A 298 -36.35 1.27 5.81
C PRO A 298 -37.78 0.74 6.06
N HIS A 299 -38.74 1.08 5.20
CA HIS A 299 -40.15 0.71 5.28
C HIS A 299 -40.55 -0.21 4.11
N PRO A 300 -41.61 -1.04 4.26
CA PRO A 300 -42.13 -1.85 3.15
C PRO A 300 -42.49 -0.95 1.95
N PRO A 301 -42.37 -1.44 0.71
CA PRO A 301 -42.92 -0.73 -0.43
C PRO A 301 -44.44 -0.55 -0.21
N VAL A 302 -44.89 0.71 -0.28
CA VAL A 302 -46.30 1.08 -0.24
C VAL A 302 -46.99 0.65 -1.53
#